data_AF-A0A2G6LVT8-F1
#
_entry.id   AF-A0A2G6LVT8-F1
#
_cell.length_a   1.000
_cell.length_b   1.000
_cell.length_c   1.000
_cell.angle_alpha   90.00
_cell.angle_beta   90.00
_cell.angle_gamma   90.00
#
_symmetry.space_group_name_H-M   'P 1'
#
loop_
_entity.id
_entity.type
_entity.pdbx_description
1 polymer ?
#
loop_
_entity_poly.entity_id
_entity_poly.type
_entity_poly.pdbx_seq_one_letter_code
_entity_poly.pdbx_strand_id
1 'polypeptide(L)'
;MKPYVWYHGSPEKLTTLKPGSYVTPFAELAKAYSHKPAELSFAFTEDTDKDEILVEVEQNGRQTGFLYQVTLQNPEADLRPSVEKTSPLGEEMVTVKEQQVKCIESEIQPEKTYAFKIAMRSF
;
A
#
# COMPACT_ATOMS: atom_id res chain seq x y z
N MET A 1 -12.76 -13.81 -14.78
CA MET A 1 -12.24 -12.45 -14.50
C MET A 1 -10.80 -12.58 -14.01
N LYS A 2 -9.93 -11.64 -14.35
CA LYS A 2 -8.58 -11.60 -13.75
C LYS A 2 -8.72 -11.06 -12.32
N PRO A 3 -8.04 -11.66 -11.33
CA PRO A 3 -8.09 -11.15 -9.97
C PRO A 3 -7.37 -9.80 -9.87
N TYR A 4 -7.83 -8.96 -8.96
CA TYR A 4 -7.20 -7.69 -8.60
C TYR A 4 -6.15 -7.92 -7.52
N VAL A 5 -5.00 -7.28 -7.66
CA VAL A 5 -3.88 -7.41 -6.74
C VAL A 5 -3.77 -6.14 -5.91
N TRP A 6 -3.78 -6.32 -4.59
CA TRP A 6 -3.61 -5.28 -3.59
C TRP A 6 -2.50 -5.69 -2.63
N TYR A 7 -1.99 -4.73 -1.87
CA TYR A 7 -0.86 -4.93 -0.97
C TYR A 7 -1.16 -4.41 0.43
N HIS A 8 -0.61 -5.11 1.41
CA HIS A 8 -0.64 -4.70 2.82
C HIS A 8 0.76 -4.82 3.41
N GLY A 9 1.18 -3.79 4.13
CA GLY A 9 2.40 -3.81 4.92
C GLY A 9 2.09 -4.01 6.39
N SER A 10 2.84 -4.89 7.05
CA SER A 10 2.75 -5.08 8.50
C SER A 10 4.10 -5.44 9.09
N PRO A 11 4.41 -5.03 10.33
CA PRO A 11 5.56 -5.55 11.07
C PRO A 11 5.30 -6.94 11.66
N GLU A 12 4.05 -7.42 11.60
CA GLU A 12 3.62 -8.70 12.15
C GLU A 12 3.51 -9.76 11.05
N LYS A 13 3.74 -11.03 11.42
CA LYS A 13 3.51 -12.17 10.54
C LYS A 13 2.02 -12.48 10.44
N LEU A 14 1.44 -12.28 9.26
CA LEU A 14 0.01 -12.45 9.01
C LEU A 14 -0.27 -13.61 8.05
N THR A 15 -1.38 -14.29 8.31
CA THR A 15 -2.04 -15.21 7.37
C THR A 15 -3.37 -14.66 6.87
N THR A 16 -3.99 -13.75 7.63
CA THR A 16 -5.23 -13.04 7.27
C THR A 16 -5.17 -11.57 7.66
N LEU A 17 -5.92 -10.74 6.92
CA LEU A 17 -6.29 -9.37 7.32
C LEU A 17 -7.68 -9.38 7.91
N LYS A 18 -7.85 -8.74 9.05
CA LYS A 18 -9.17 -8.52 9.65
C LYS A 18 -9.94 -7.44 8.87
N PRO A 19 -11.27 -7.36 9.01
CA PRO A 19 -12.03 -6.18 8.58
C PRO A 19 -11.45 -4.92 9.21
N GLY A 20 -11.33 -3.83 8.45
CA GLY A 20 -10.73 -2.58 8.90
C GLY A 20 -9.23 -2.43 8.59
N SER A 21 -8.58 -3.44 8.01
CA SER A 21 -7.20 -3.33 7.55
C SER A 21 -7.07 -2.50 6.28
N TYR A 22 -6.01 -1.70 6.19
CA TYR A 22 -5.70 -0.89 5.00
C TYR A 22 -4.97 -1.70 3.94
N VAL A 23 -5.28 -1.46 2.67
CA VAL A 23 -4.62 -2.02 1.50
C VAL A 23 -4.42 -0.94 0.44
N THR A 24 -3.41 -1.10 -0.42
CA THR A 24 -3.09 -0.18 -1.52
C THR A 24 -2.73 -0.97 -2.79
N PRO A 25 -2.96 -0.45 -4.01
CA PRO A 25 -2.41 -1.07 -5.21
C PRO A 25 -0.89 -0.88 -5.34
N PHE A 26 -0.28 -0.01 -4.52
CA PHE A 26 1.14 0.32 -4.62
C PHE A 26 1.98 -0.47 -3.61
N ALA A 27 2.73 -1.46 -4.10
CA ALA A 27 3.58 -2.32 -3.26
C ALA A 27 4.60 -1.51 -2.43
N GLU A 28 5.23 -0.49 -3.02
CA GLU A 28 6.23 0.33 -2.32
C GLU A 28 5.61 1.20 -1.21
N LEU A 29 4.38 1.68 -1.39
CA LEU A 29 3.65 2.36 -0.31
C LEU A 29 3.31 1.38 0.82
N ALA A 30 2.87 0.16 0.49
CA ALA A 30 2.65 -0.87 1.49
C ALA A 30 3.93 -1.22 2.25
N LYS A 31 5.10 -1.29 1.59
CA LYS A 31 6.39 -1.47 2.27
C LYS A 31 6.67 -0.34 3.25
N ALA A 32 6.50 0.92 2.87
CA ALA A 32 6.69 2.06 3.77
C ALA A 32 5.82 1.93 5.04
N TYR A 33 4.56 1.52 4.91
CA TYR A 33 3.66 1.26 6.06
C TYR A 33 4.06 0.05 6.90
N SER A 34 4.73 -0.95 6.32
CA SER A 34 5.11 -2.19 7.03
C SER A 34 6.03 -1.95 8.24
N HIS A 35 6.72 -0.81 8.28
CA HIS A 35 7.66 -0.47 9.34
C HIS A 35 7.00 0.19 10.57
N LYS A 36 5.67 0.24 10.60
CA LYS A 36 4.87 0.94 11.62
C LYS A 36 5.31 2.39 11.82
N PRO A 37 5.36 3.20 10.73
CA PRO A 37 5.74 4.60 10.83
C PRO A 37 4.72 5.37 11.69
N ALA A 38 5.22 6.35 12.44
CA ALA A 38 4.36 7.33 13.08
C ALA A 38 3.85 8.36 12.06
N GLU A 39 4.66 8.64 11.04
CA GLU A 39 4.38 9.62 9.99
C GLU A 39 4.91 9.13 8.64
N LEU A 40 4.17 9.48 7.57
CA LEU A 40 4.62 9.41 6.19
C LEU A 40 4.52 10.81 5.58
N SER A 41 5.49 11.17 4.75
CA SER A 41 5.41 12.34 3.88
C SER A 41 5.54 11.93 2.41
N PHE A 42 4.90 12.71 1.53
CA PHE A 42 4.85 12.41 0.10
C PHE A 42 5.45 13.58 -0.69
N ALA A 43 6.30 13.27 -1.65
CA ALA A 43 6.76 14.20 -2.68
C ALA A 43 6.38 13.66 -4.07
N PHE A 44 5.96 14.57 -4.95
CA PHE A 44 5.47 14.25 -6.28
C PHE A 44 6.30 15.02 -7.32
N THR A 45 6.86 14.30 -8.28
CA THR A 45 7.59 14.90 -9.41
C THR A 45 6.99 14.40 -10.71
N GLU A 46 6.49 15.32 -11.54
CA GLU A 46 5.97 14.99 -12.86
C GLU A 46 7.11 14.78 -13.87
N ASP A 47 7.06 13.67 -14.61
CA ASP A 47 7.85 13.39 -15.81
C ASP A 47 6.93 13.52 -17.02
N THR A 48 6.82 14.75 -17.55
CA THR A 48 5.92 15.09 -18.66
C THR A 48 6.28 14.39 -19.96
N ASP A 49 7.53 13.97 -20.14
CA ASP A 49 7.95 13.23 -21.33
C ASP A 49 7.41 11.79 -21.31
N LYS A 50 7.09 11.26 -20.12
CA LYS A 50 6.63 9.89 -19.94
C LYS A 50 5.16 9.75 -19.54
N ASP A 51 4.42 10.86 -19.38
CA ASP A 51 3.08 10.87 -18.79
C ASP A 51 3.05 10.16 -17.40
N GLU A 52 4.11 10.33 -16.60
CA GLU A 52 4.31 9.66 -15.30
C GLU A 52 4.48 10.67 -14.16
N ILE A 53 4.08 10.27 -12.95
CA ILE A 53 4.41 10.96 -11.71
C ILE A 53 5.31 10.01 -10.89
N LEU A 54 6.50 10.48 -10.54
CA LEU A 54 7.32 9.85 -9.51
C LEU A 54 6.77 10.25 -8.14
N VAL A 55 6.43 9.25 -7.33
CA VAL A 55 6.00 9.38 -5.95
C VAL A 55 7.15 8.93 -5.07
N GLU A 56 7.60 9.81 -4.18
CA GLU A 56 8.55 9.48 -3.12
C GLU A 56 7.84 9.55 -1.78
N VAL A 57 8.00 8.50 -0.98
CA VAL A 57 7.38 8.34 0.34
C VAL A 57 8.50 8.28 1.37
N GLU A 58 8.62 9.32 2.22
CA GLU A 58 9.50 9.24 3.38
C GLU A 58 8.75 8.71 4.60
N GLN A 59 9.44 7.90 5.41
CA GLN A 59 8.88 7.21 6.56
C GLN A 59 9.85 7.18 7.74
N ASN A 60 9.33 7.16 8.98
CA ASN A 60 10.13 7.14 10.21
C ASN A 60 9.97 5.89 11.10
N GLY A 61 9.27 4.89 10.60
CA GLY A 61 9.15 3.54 11.16
C GLY A 61 10.50 2.83 11.25
N ARG A 62 10.61 1.95 12.24
CA ARG A 62 11.87 1.28 12.61
C ARG A 62 11.72 -0.24 12.71
N GLN A 63 10.51 -0.75 12.59
CA GLN A 63 10.27 -2.17 12.71
C GLN A 63 10.64 -2.86 11.41
N THR A 64 11.22 -4.05 11.50
CA THR A 64 11.33 -4.95 10.36
C THR A 64 9.94 -5.25 9.81
N GLY A 65 9.77 -5.14 8.50
CA GLY A 65 8.48 -5.24 7.82
C GLY A 65 8.27 -6.53 7.03
N PHE A 66 7.01 -6.81 6.73
CA PHE A 66 6.55 -7.84 5.81
C PHE A 66 5.62 -7.21 4.78
N LEU A 67 5.75 -7.64 3.53
CA LEU A 67 4.84 -7.27 2.45
C LEU A 67 3.93 -8.45 2.10
N TYR A 68 2.63 -8.17 2.09
CA TYR A 68 1.59 -9.13 1.79
C TYR A 68 0.85 -8.76 0.51
N GLN A 69 0.63 -9.77 -0.32
CA GLN A 69 -0.30 -9.69 -1.44
C GLN A 69 -1.70 -10.12 -0.97
N VAL A 70 -2.70 -9.31 -1.29
CA VAL A 70 -4.13 -9.59 -1.15
C VAL A 70 -4.71 -9.75 -2.56
N THR A 71 -5.30 -10.91 -2.84
CA THR A 71 -5.86 -11.21 -4.17
C THR A 71 -7.38 -11.17 -4.08
N LEU A 72 -8.01 -10.19 -4.72
CA LEU A 72 -9.45 -9.94 -4.65
C LEU A 72 -10.14 -10.31 -5.95
N GLN A 73 -11.31 -10.93 -5.84
CA GLN A 73 -12.15 -11.20 -7.00
C GLN A 73 -13.12 -10.05 -7.28
N ASN A 74 -13.56 -9.35 -6.23
CA ASN A 74 -14.48 -8.22 -6.34
C ASN A 74 -14.11 -7.11 -5.35
N PRO A 75 -13.16 -6.22 -5.70
CA PRO A 75 -12.73 -5.11 -4.84
C PRO A 75 -13.90 -4.24 -4.37
N GLU A 76 -14.91 -3.99 -5.20
CA GLU A 76 -16.05 -3.13 -4.84
C GLU A 76 -16.90 -3.72 -3.70
N ALA A 77 -16.93 -5.06 -3.59
CA ALA A 77 -17.62 -5.75 -2.50
C ALA A 77 -16.71 -6.05 -1.30
N ASP A 78 -15.40 -6.03 -1.49
CA ASP A 78 -14.40 -6.47 -0.51
C ASP A 78 -13.69 -5.31 0.19
N LEU A 79 -13.72 -4.12 -0.42
CA LEU A 79 -13.04 -2.92 0.02
C LEU A 79 -13.99 -1.73 0.06
N ARG A 80 -13.65 -0.74 0.87
CA ARG A 80 -14.30 0.57 0.89
C ARG A 80 -13.27 1.69 1.07
N PRO A 81 -13.57 2.94 0.68
CA PRO A 81 -12.74 4.07 1.05
C PRO A 81 -12.63 4.20 2.58
N SER A 82 -11.49 4.69 3.05
CA SER A 82 -11.36 5.10 4.45
C SER A 82 -12.14 6.38 4.70
N VAL A 83 -12.82 6.45 5.84
CA VAL A 83 -13.54 7.66 6.29
C VAL A 83 -12.66 8.57 7.15
N GLU A 84 -11.50 8.08 7.61
CA GLU A 84 -10.61 8.77 8.55
C GLU A 84 -9.30 9.25 7.90
N LYS A 85 -8.84 8.57 6.85
CA LYS A 85 -7.55 8.83 6.20
C LYS A 85 -7.64 8.59 4.70
N THR A 86 -7.53 9.66 3.93
CA THR A 86 -7.28 9.56 2.49
C THR A 86 -5.80 9.85 2.28
N SER A 87 -5.06 8.90 1.73
CA SER A 87 -3.74 9.21 1.20
C SER A 87 -3.87 10.17 0.02
N PRO A 88 -2.86 11.03 -0.23
CA PRO A 88 -2.88 11.93 -1.39
C PRO A 88 -3.00 11.18 -2.72
N LEU A 89 -2.74 9.88 -2.76
CA LEU A 89 -2.95 9.04 -3.92
C LEU A 89 -4.41 8.60 -4.12
N GLY A 90 -5.27 8.70 -3.10
CA GLY A 90 -6.69 8.29 -3.18
C GLY A 90 -6.94 6.78 -3.22
N GLU A 91 -5.90 5.98 -3.45
CA GLU A 91 -6.00 4.54 -3.76
C GLU A 91 -5.84 3.62 -2.53
N GLU A 92 -5.73 4.17 -1.32
CA GLU A 92 -5.75 3.37 -0.10
C GLU A 92 -7.19 3.04 0.32
N MET A 93 -7.46 1.75 0.45
CA MET A 93 -8.78 1.21 0.73
C MET A 93 -8.76 0.35 1.99
N VAL A 94 -9.93 0.13 2.58
CA VAL A 94 -10.11 -0.60 3.83
C VAL A 94 -10.89 -1.88 3.57
N THR A 95 -10.41 -3.01 4.09
CA THR A 95 -11.11 -4.31 4.00
C THR A 95 -12.43 -4.28 4.74
N VAL A 96 -13.50 -4.79 4.12
CA VAL A 96 -14.84 -4.89 4.77
C VAL A 96 -15.08 -6.26 5.42
N LYS A 97 -14.30 -7.26 5.03
CA LYS A 97 -14.34 -8.63 5.56
C LYS A 97 -12.92 -9.20 5.66
N GLU A 98 -12.79 -10.37 6.26
CA GLU A 98 -11.49 -11.05 6.35
C GLU A 98 -10.93 -11.36 4.96
N GLN A 99 -9.64 -11.11 4.77
CA GLN A 99 -8.93 -11.41 3.52
C GLN A 99 -7.73 -12.31 3.78
N GLN A 100 -7.58 -13.36 2.97
CA GLN A 100 -6.38 -14.18 2.98
C GLN A 100 -5.21 -13.40 2.39
N VAL A 101 -4.02 -13.54 2.98
CA VAL A 101 -2.80 -12.91 2.48
C VAL A 101 -1.75 -13.93 2.11
N LYS A 102 -0.93 -13.57 1.13
CA LYS A 102 0.31 -14.26 0.82
C LYS A 102 1.48 -13.34 1.15
N CYS A 103 2.37 -13.77 2.06
CA CYS A 103 3.65 -13.08 2.26
C CYS A 103 4.47 -13.20 0.98
N ILE A 104 4.85 -12.07 0.39
CA ILE A 104 5.64 -12.03 -0.84
C ILE A 104 7.05 -11.50 -0.61
N GLU A 105 7.26 -10.76 0.47
CA GLU A 105 8.57 -10.30 0.91
C GLU A 105 8.59 -10.24 2.44
N SER A 106 9.69 -10.66 3.04
CA SER A 106 9.82 -10.83 4.48
C SER A 106 11.10 -10.21 4.98
N GLU A 107 11.09 -9.76 6.24
CA GLU A 107 12.26 -9.22 6.92
C GLU A 107 12.81 -7.94 6.26
N ILE A 108 11.92 -7.16 5.64
CA ILE A 108 12.24 -5.90 4.98
C ILE A 108 12.81 -4.95 6.02
N GLN A 109 14.03 -4.46 5.80
CA GLN A 109 14.62 -3.44 6.65
C GLN A 109 14.05 -2.07 6.27
N PRO A 110 13.79 -1.18 7.25
CA PRO A 110 13.24 0.14 6.96
C PRO A 110 14.24 0.98 6.18
N GLU A 111 13.83 1.45 5.01
CA GLU A 111 14.51 2.50 4.26
C GLU A 111 13.89 3.86 4.60
N LYS A 112 14.68 4.94 4.53
CA LYS A 112 14.16 6.29 4.77
C LYS A 112 13.08 6.66 3.75
N THR A 113 13.28 6.24 2.50
CA THR A 113 12.48 6.66 1.36
C THR A 113 12.15 5.47 0.47
N TYR A 114 10.90 5.37 0.05
CA TYR A 114 10.41 4.44 -0.98
C TYR A 114 9.94 5.24 -2.19
N ALA A 115 10.15 4.72 -3.40
CA ALA A 115 9.78 5.45 -4.62
C ALA A 115 9.10 4.54 -5.63
N PHE A 116 8.05 5.05 -6.27
CA PHE A 116 7.34 4.35 -7.34
C PHE A 116 6.72 5.34 -8.31
N LYS A 117 6.34 4.84 -9.48
CA LYS A 117 5.75 5.65 -10.55
C LYS A 117 4.28 5.31 -10.72
N ILE A 118 3.49 6.34 -11.00
CA ILE A 118 2.09 6.22 -11.37
C ILE A 118 1.86 6.95 -12.69
N ALA A 119 0.91 6.48 -13.50
CA ALA A 119 0.55 7.17 -14.73
C ALA A 119 -0.25 8.44 -14.41
N MET A 120 0.01 9.54 -15.11
CA MET A 120 -0.73 10.80 -14.94
C MET A 120 -2.23 10.65 -15.24
N ARG A 121 -2.62 9.63 -16.02
CA ARG A 121 -4.02 9.34 -16.38
C ARG A 121 -4.81 8.60 -15.30
N SER A 122 -4.19 8.36 -14.13
CA SER A 122 -4.82 7.65 -13.01
C SER A 122 -5.56 8.55 -12.02
N PHE A 123 -5.68 9.86 -12.31
CA PHE A 123 -6.44 10.84 -11.51
C PHE A 123 -7.55 11.51 -12.31
#